data_AF-A0AAD2FLE7-F1
#
_entry.id   AF-A0AAD2FLE7-F1
#
_cell.length_a   1.000
_cell.length_b   1.000
_cell.length_c   1.000
_cell.angle_alpha   90.00
_cell.angle_beta   90.00
_cell.angle_gamma   90.00
#
_symmetry.space_group_name_H-M   'P 1'
#
loop_
_entity.id
_entity.type
_entity.pdbx_description
1 polymer ?
#
loop_
_entity_poly.entity_id
_entity_poly.type
_entity_poly.pdbx_seq_one_letter_code
_entity_poly.pdbx_strand_id
1 'polypeptide(L)'
;MSTPVLHIRIQEKLGTPKCKTIRALLDSGTSSTILDLRHAKKLRVKRASTTSWATAAGTFETSQRAKVCMQLPQLSESLTIDTDVHLAKSISPRYDMIIGRDLMRELGIKMDFEYDMIEYQNLSIPMTDINELDALNDLQFITGIKEPKSTAEAVERVSKILDAKYAPVL
;
A
#
# COMPACT_ATOMS: atom_id res chain seq x y z
N MET A 1 9.65 6.40 17.40
CA MET A 1 8.34 7.10 17.26
C MET A 1 7.47 6.19 16.40
N SER A 2 6.26 5.88 16.88
CA SER A 2 5.28 5.08 16.14
C SER A 2 5.08 5.66 14.75
N THR A 3 5.17 4.82 13.73
CA THR A 3 5.02 5.23 12.33
C THR A 3 3.93 4.38 11.68
N PRO A 4 2.99 4.97 10.93
CA PRO A 4 1.93 4.23 10.26
C PRO A 4 2.49 3.58 8.98
N VAL A 5 3.26 2.51 9.14
CA VAL A 5 3.92 1.79 8.04
C VAL A 5 3.42 0.36 7.97
N LEU A 6 3.22 -0.15 6.75
CA LEU A 6 2.80 -1.52 6.48
C LEU A 6 3.83 -2.21 5.57
N HIS A 7 4.00 -3.51 5.78
CA HIS A 7 4.58 -4.42 4.82
C HIS A 7 3.55 -4.81 3.76
N ILE A 8 3.88 -4.47 2.53
CA ILE A 8 3.07 -4.83 1.36
C ILE A 8 3.90 -5.71 0.44
N ARG A 9 3.26 -6.63 -0.26
CA ARG A 9 3.91 -7.43 -1.30
C ARG A 9 3.55 -6.83 -2.65
N ILE A 10 4.54 -6.49 -3.47
CA ILE A 10 4.28 -6.00 -4.83
C ILE A 10 4.78 -7.01 -5.85
N GLN A 11 4.09 -7.13 -6.97
CA GLN A 11 4.57 -7.92 -8.11
C GLN A 11 5.94 -7.42 -8.59
N GLU A 12 6.88 -8.34 -8.82
CA GLU A 12 8.19 -7.98 -9.37
C GLU A 12 8.11 -7.70 -10.87
N LYS A 13 7.32 -8.48 -11.61
CA LYS A 13 7.16 -8.42 -13.06
C LYS A 13 5.70 -8.66 -13.41
N LEU A 14 5.22 -7.93 -14.43
CA LEU A 14 3.86 -8.08 -14.93
C LEU A 14 3.58 -9.54 -15.34
N GLY A 15 2.45 -10.08 -14.88
CA GLY A 15 2.00 -11.44 -15.20
C GLY A 15 2.78 -12.56 -14.51
N THR A 16 3.55 -12.26 -13.47
CA THR A 16 4.24 -13.28 -12.66
C THR A 16 3.71 -13.30 -11.24
N PRO A 17 3.58 -14.47 -10.60
CA PRO A 17 3.15 -14.56 -9.19
C PRO A 17 4.25 -14.11 -8.22
N LYS A 18 5.47 -13.87 -8.72
CA LYS A 18 6.62 -13.51 -7.89
C LYS A 18 6.43 -12.09 -7.34
N CYS A 19 6.32 -12.01 -6.03
CA CYS A 19 6.22 -10.76 -5.30
C CYS A 19 7.43 -10.54 -4.39
N LYS A 20 7.68 -9.28 -4.06
CA LYS A 20 8.66 -8.87 -3.04
C LYS A 20 7.96 -8.03 -1.98
N THR A 21 8.37 -8.20 -0.73
CA THR A 21 7.91 -7.37 0.38
C THR A 21 8.63 -6.03 0.35
N ILE A 22 7.88 -4.94 0.54
CA ILE A 22 8.40 -3.58 0.66
C ILE A 22 7.69 -2.85 1.81
N ARG A 23 8.29 -1.75 2.28
CA ARG A 23 7.72 -0.92 3.35
C ARG A 23 6.91 0.23 2.74
N ALA A 24 5.66 0.36 3.15
CA ALA A 24 4.74 1.37 2.66
C ALA A 24 4.28 2.28 3.80
N LEU A 25 4.62 3.57 3.71
CA LEU A 25 4.14 4.59 4.64
C LEU A 25 2.69 4.97 4.28
N LEU A 26 1.78 4.93 5.24
CA LEU A 26 0.46 5.57 5.13
C LEU A 26 0.63 7.06 5.38
N ASP A 27 0.44 7.88 4.35
CA ASP A 27 0.70 9.32 4.42
C ASP A 27 -0.55 10.13 4.09
N SER A 28 -1.21 10.64 5.13
CA SER A 28 -2.37 11.51 4.96
C SER A 28 -2.02 12.87 4.36
N GLY A 29 -0.74 13.25 4.32
CA GLY A 29 -0.25 14.47 3.65
C GLY A 29 -0.27 14.34 2.13
N THR A 30 -0.10 13.14 1.59
CA THR A 30 0.02 12.92 0.15
C THR A 30 -1.33 12.55 -0.51
N SER A 31 -1.67 13.21 -1.61
CA SER A 31 -2.94 13.00 -2.31
C SER A 31 -3.03 11.66 -3.07
N SER A 32 -1.91 11.12 -3.53
CA SER A 32 -1.87 9.91 -4.34
C SER A 32 -0.77 8.95 -3.91
N THR A 33 -0.87 7.70 -4.35
CA THR A 33 0.11 6.68 -4.05
C THR A 33 1.35 6.78 -4.95
N ILE A 34 2.53 6.71 -4.32
CA ILE A 34 3.84 6.93 -4.96
C ILE A 34 4.77 5.76 -4.63
N LEU A 35 5.40 5.19 -5.65
CA LEU A 35 6.33 4.08 -5.54
C LEU A 35 7.73 4.53 -5.95
N ASP A 36 8.75 4.07 -5.22
CA ASP A 36 10.13 4.25 -5.64
C ASP A 36 10.38 3.48 -6.95
N LEU A 37 10.86 4.20 -7.96
CA LEU A 37 11.10 3.71 -9.31
C LEU A 37 11.97 2.44 -9.33
N ARG A 38 12.85 2.24 -8.35
CA ARG A 38 13.66 1.02 -8.23
C ARG A 38 12.81 -0.24 -8.16
N HIS A 39 11.58 -0.13 -7.63
CA HIS A 39 10.66 -1.24 -7.51
C HIS A 39 9.83 -1.52 -8.77
N ALA A 40 9.75 -0.56 -9.70
CA ALA A 40 8.97 -0.65 -10.94
C ALA A 40 9.79 -1.02 -12.20
N LYS A 41 11.09 -1.29 -12.07
CA LYS A 41 12.02 -1.52 -13.21
C LYS A 41 11.58 -2.61 -14.21
N LYS A 42 10.88 -3.65 -13.74
CA LYS A 42 10.38 -4.77 -14.56
C LYS A 42 8.87 -4.68 -14.85
N LEU A 43 8.26 -3.55 -14.52
CA LEU A 43 6.85 -3.26 -14.80
C LEU A 43 6.72 -2.41 -16.05
N ARG A 44 5.51 -2.35 -16.61
CA ARG A 44 5.22 -1.45 -17.73
C ARG A 44 5.07 -0.02 -17.22
N VAL A 45 6.13 0.76 -17.37
CA VAL A 45 6.15 2.20 -17.03
C VAL A 45 5.63 3.02 -18.21
N LYS A 46 4.75 3.99 -17.91
CA LYS A 46 4.24 4.98 -18.87
C LYS A 46 4.70 6.38 -18.47
N ARG A 47 4.95 7.24 -19.47
CA ARG A 47 5.09 8.69 -19.22
C ARG A 47 3.73 9.26 -18.86
N ALA A 48 3.72 10.23 -17.96
CA ALA A 48 2.54 10.96 -17.53
C ALA A 48 2.87 12.46 -17.43
N SER A 49 1.85 13.29 -17.27
CA SER A 49 2.04 14.70 -16.95
C SER A 49 2.83 14.84 -15.64
N THR A 50 3.77 15.78 -15.63
CA THR A 50 4.52 16.09 -14.42
C THR A 50 3.57 16.50 -13.30
N THR A 51 3.66 15.82 -12.18
CA THR A 51 2.88 16.09 -10.97
C THR A 51 3.85 16.47 -9.86
N SER A 52 3.60 17.63 -9.23
CA SER A 52 4.39 18.11 -8.10
C SER A 52 3.73 17.67 -6.79
N TRP A 53 4.55 17.17 -5.88
CA TRP A 53 4.17 16.68 -4.56
C TRP A 53 4.76 17.61 -3.53
N ALA A 54 3.90 18.18 -2.68
CA ALA A 54 4.35 18.85 -1.46
C ALA A 54 4.33 17.82 -0.32
N THR A 55 5.50 17.50 0.22
CA THR A 55 5.63 16.67 1.42
C THR A 55 6.32 17.46 2.51
N ALA A 56 6.25 16.99 3.76
CA ALA A 56 6.98 17.61 4.87
C ALA A 56 8.51 17.66 4.64
N ALA A 57 9.03 16.75 3.81
CA ALA A 57 10.44 16.70 3.41
C ALA A 57 10.80 17.64 2.23
N GLY A 58 9.83 18.40 1.71
CA GLY A 58 10.00 19.29 0.57
C GLY A 58 9.13 18.92 -0.63
N THR A 59 9.33 19.65 -1.73
CA THR A 59 8.62 19.41 -2.98
C THR A 59 9.43 18.50 -3.90
N PHE A 60 8.76 17.56 -4.56
CA PHE A 60 9.37 16.75 -5.62
C PHE A 60 8.39 16.47 -6.75
N GLU A 61 8.92 16.06 -7.91
CA GLU A 61 8.11 15.84 -9.10
C GLU A 61 8.17 14.40 -9.57
N THR A 62 7.03 13.94 -10.12
CA THR A 62 6.93 12.65 -10.82
C THR A 62 6.37 12.86 -12.21
N SER A 63 6.94 12.22 -13.22
CA SER A 63 6.49 12.28 -14.62
C SER A 63 6.25 10.88 -15.22
N GLN A 64 6.22 9.86 -14.37
CA GLN A 64 6.05 8.47 -14.76
C GLN A 64 5.03 7.79 -13.86
N ARG A 65 4.29 6.84 -14.42
CA ARG A 65 3.34 5.98 -13.70
C ARG A 65 3.51 4.52 -14.09
N ALA A 66 3.10 3.62 -13.22
CA ALA A 66 2.98 2.20 -13.53
C ALA A 66 1.74 1.60 -12.88
N LYS A 67 1.13 0.61 -13.54
CA LYS A 67 0.12 -0.25 -12.92
C LYS A 67 0.83 -1.31 -12.08
N VAL A 68 0.43 -1.43 -10.82
CA VAL A 68 1.01 -2.35 -9.84
C VAL A 68 -0.10 -3.19 -9.23
N CYS A 69 0.12 -4.50 -9.20
CA CYS A 69 -0.63 -5.43 -8.37
C CYS A 69 0.10 -5.58 -7.03
N MET A 70 -0.60 -5.35 -5.91
CA MET A 70 -0.04 -5.46 -4.57
C MET A 70 -0.97 -6.17 -3.60
N GLN A 71 -0.39 -6.83 -2.60
CA GLN A 71 -1.07 -7.51 -1.52
C GLN A 71 -0.73 -6.83 -0.20
N LEU A 72 -1.73 -6.70 0.68
CA LEU A 72 -1.58 -6.07 2.00
C LEU A 72 -1.86 -7.10 3.09
N PRO A 73 -0.96 -8.09 3.30
CA PRO A 73 -1.21 -9.24 4.15
C PRO A 73 -1.46 -8.86 5.62
N GLN A 74 -0.97 -7.70 6.07
CA GLN A 74 -1.26 -7.21 7.41
C GLN A 74 -2.71 -6.71 7.57
N LEU A 75 -3.36 -6.30 6.47
CA LEU A 75 -4.77 -5.90 6.47
C LEU A 75 -5.70 -7.08 6.14
N SER A 76 -5.30 -7.94 5.20
CA SER A 76 -5.92 -9.23 4.95
C SER A 76 -5.04 -10.08 4.03
N GLU A 77 -4.98 -11.39 4.28
CA GLU A 77 -4.29 -12.37 3.43
C GLU A 77 -4.86 -12.43 2.01
N SER A 78 -6.14 -12.11 1.84
CA SER A 78 -6.85 -12.15 0.55
C SER A 78 -6.90 -10.80 -0.17
N LEU A 79 -6.50 -9.70 0.48
CA LEU A 79 -6.56 -8.36 -0.10
C LEU A 79 -5.47 -8.17 -1.15
N THR A 80 -5.89 -8.15 -2.42
CA THR A 80 -5.07 -7.85 -3.59
C THR A 80 -5.66 -6.66 -4.34
N ILE A 81 -4.81 -5.68 -4.70
CA ILE A 81 -5.22 -4.43 -5.32
C ILE A 81 -4.39 -4.19 -6.58
N ASP A 82 -5.07 -3.87 -7.67
CA ASP A 82 -4.48 -3.32 -8.88
C ASP A 82 -4.64 -1.79 -8.88
N THR A 83 -3.53 -1.05 -8.90
CA THR A 83 -3.57 0.43 -8.82
C THR A 83 -2.51 1.08 -9.71
N ASP A 84 -2.81 2.29 -10.21
CA ASP A 84 -1.86 3.13 -10.93
C ASP A 84 -1.10 4.03 -9.96
N VAL A 85 0.19 3.77 -9.77
CA VAL A 85 1.05 4.55 -8.87
C VAL A 85 1.89 5.58 -9.63
N HIS A 86 2.21 6.69 -8.98
CA HIS A 86 3.28 7.59 -9.43
C HIS A 86 4.65 7.01 -9.14
N LEU A 87 5.62 7.28 -10.00
CA LEU A 87 7.00 6.82 -9.81
C LEU A 87 7.92 7.99 -9.46
N ALA A 88 8.56 7.89 -8.30
CA ALA A 88 9.59 8.83 -7.86
C ALA A 88 10.97 8.19 -7.99
N LYS A 89 11.99 8.98 -8.34
CA LYS A 89 13.38 8.47 -8.44
C LYS A 89 13.92 7.95 -7.10
N SER A 90 13.50 8.60 -6.02
CA SER A 90 13.79 8.26 -4.63
C SER A 90 12.69 8.86 -3.79
N ILE A 91 12.23 8.14 -2.77
CA ILE A 91 11.25 8.65 -1.81
C ILE A 91 11.93 8.87 -0.46
N SER A 92 12.46 7.80 0.14
CA SER A 92 13.10 7.81 1.45
C SER A 92 13.96 6.55 1.61
N PRO A 93 15.03 6.57 2.41
CA PRO A 93 15.73 5.35 2.80
C PRO A 93 14.88 4.45 3.74
N ARG A 94 13.84 5.00 4.37
CA ARG A 94 13.04 4.29 5.39
C ARG A 94 11.85 3.52 4.81
N TYR A 95 11.31 3.93 3.67
CA TYR A 95 10.15 3.29 3.04
C TYR A 95 10.24 3.39 1.52
N ASP A 96 9.62 2.41 0.86
CA ASP A 96 9.69 2.19 -0.58
C ASP A 96 8.46 2.72 -1.32
N MET A 97 7.34 2.86 -0.60
CA MET A 97 6.06 3.35 -1.12
C MET A 97 5.45 4.34 -0.13
N ILE A 98 4.77 5.36 -0.67
CA ILE A 98 3.80 6.18 0.04
C ILE A 98 2.42 5.76 -0.44
N ILE A 99 1.56 5.30 0.48
CA ILE A 99 0.14 5.10 0.25
C ILE A 99 -0.55 6.41 0.61
N GLY A 100 -1.08 7.09 -0.41
CA GLY A 100 -1.73 8.38 -0.25
C GLY A 100 -3.20 8.24 0.15
N ARG A 101 -3.86 9.41 0.24
CA ARG A 101 -5.30 9.49 0.53
C ARG A 101 -6.19 8.83 -0.52
N ASP A 102 -5.71 8.62 -1.74
CA ASP A 102 -6.43 7.88 -2.79
C ASP A 102 -6.76 6.47 -2.31
N LEU A 103 -5.74 5.68 -2.00
CA LEU A 103 -5.90 4.30 -1.59
C LEU A 103 -6.39 4.17 -0.15
N MET A 104 -5.96 5.03 0.78
CA MET A 104 -6.48 4.97 2.15
C MET A 104 -7.99 5.19 2.20
N ARG A 105 -8.53 6.12 1.40
CA ARG A 105 -9.98 6.32 1.31
C ARG A 105 -10.68 5.16 0.65
N GLU A 106 -10.11 4.62 -0.43
CA GLU A 106 -10.67 3.48 -1.14
C GLU A 106 -10.75 2.23 -0.25
N LEU A 107 -9.73 1.99 0.57
CA LEU A 107 -9.66 0.86 1.49
C LEU A 107 -10.35 1.12 2.83
N GLY A 108 -10.75 2.35 3.13
CA GLY A 108 -11.33 2.72 4.42
C GLY A 108 -10.34 2.60 5.58
N ILE A 109 -9.05 2.83 5.33
CA ILE A 109 -8.01 2.82 6.35
C ILE A 109 -8.14 4.08 7.22
N LYS A 110 -8.06 3.90 8.53
CA LYS A 110 -7.97 4.99 9.50
C LYS A 110 -6.66 4.89 10.27
N MET A 111 -6.15 6.04 10.72
CA MET A 111 -4.99 6.14 11.58
C MET A 111 -5.44 6.79 12.88
N ASP A 112 -5.33 6.04 13.96
CA ASP A 112 -5.60 6.49 15.32
C ASP A 112 -4.26 6.84 15.99
N PHE A 113 -4.00 8.13 16.15
CA PHE A 113 -2.79 8.63 16.79
C PHE A 113 -2.92 8.78 18.32
N GLU A 114 -4.12 8.58 18.89
CA GLU A 114 -4.30 8.52 20.34
C GLU A 114 -3.79 7.18 20.88
N TYR A 115 -4.08 6.09 20.16
CA TYR A 115 -3.69 4.73 20.53
C TYR A 115 -2.54 4.14 19.69
N ASP A 116 -1.99 4.91 18.75
CA ASP A 116 -0.97 4.45 17.81
C ASP A 116 -1.42 3.21 17.01
N MET A 117 -2.62 3.24 16.44
CA MET A 117 -3.21 2.12 15.68
C MET A 117 -3.55 2.48 14.23
N ILE A 118 -3.35 1.53 13.32
CA ILE A 118 -3.92 1.53 11.97
C ILE A 118 -5.18 0.67 12.03
N GLU A 119 -6.33 1.26 11.72
CA GLU A 119 -7.59 0.53 11.67
C GLU A 119 -7.99 0.20 10.24
N TYR A 120 -8.41 -1.04 10.03
CA TYR A 120 -8.96 -1.52 8.77
C TYR A 120 -10.10 -2.49 9.05
N GLN A 121 -11.33 -2.10 8.69
CA GLN A 121 -12.55 -2.85 9.01
C GLN A 121 -12.65 -3.15 10.52
N ASN A 122 -12.51 -4.42 10.91
CA ASN A 122 -12.55 -4.88 12.31
C ASN A 122 -11.15 -5.19 12.86
N LEU A 123 -10.10 -4.89 12.11
CA LEU A 123 -8.71 -5.07 12.51
C LEU A 123 -8.13 -3.76 13.02
N SER A 124 -7.32 -3.88 14.06
CA SER A 124 -6.53 -2.80 14.63
C SER A 124 -5.08 -3.27 14.73
N ILE A 125 -4.18 -2.58 14.03
CA ILE A 125 -2.78 -2.96 13.87
C ILE A 125 -1.92 -1.90 14.54
N PRO A 126 -1.02 -2.25 15.47
CA PRO A 126 -0.17 -1.26 16.11
C PRO A 126 0.76 -0.59 15.08
N MET A 127 0.79 0.74 15.10
CA MET A 127 1.85 1.51 14.47
C MET A 127 3.17 1.14 15.14
N THR A 128 4.20 0.94 14.34
CA THR A 128 5.49 0.41 14.81
C THR A 128 6.59 1.37 14.45
N ASP A 129 7.69 1.40 15.21
CA ASP A 129 8.89 2.10 14.76
C ASP A 129 9.43 1.44 13.49
N ILE A 130 9.60 2.23 12.44
CA ILE A 130 10.05 1.73 11.13
C ILE A 130 11.42 1.04 11.19
N ASN A 131 12.24 1.31 12.21
CA ASN A 131 13.52 0.65 12.44
C ASN A 131 13.37 -0.74 13.09
N GLU A 132 12.23 -1.01 13.72
CA GLU A 132 11.91 -2.28 14.38
C GLU A 132 10.99 -3.17 13.53
N LEU A 133 10.51 -2.64 12.40
CA LEU A 133 9.50 -3.28 11.56
C LEU A 133 9.94 -4.66 11.02
N ASP A 134 11.23 -4.80 10.68
CA ASP A 134 11.77 -6.06 10.16
C ASP A 134 11.72 -7.18 11.22
N ALA A 135 11.85 -6.86 12.50
CA ALA A 135 11.81 -7.83 13.60
C ALA A 135 10.38 -8.32 13.94
N LEU A 136 9.36 -7.52 13.64
CA LEU A 136 7.95 -7.85 13.93
C LEU A 136 7.28 -8.70 12.86
N ASN A 137 7.77 -8.65 11.62
CA ASN A 137 7.34 -9.58 10.57
C ASN A 137 7.59 -11.03 10.96
N ASP A 138 8.75 -11.34 11.53
CA ASP A 138 9.07 -12.71 11.95
C ASP A 138 8.09 -13.20 13.03
N LEU A 139 7.63 -12.32 13.93
CA LEU A 139 6.67 -12.64 14.97
C LEU A 139 5.23 -12.83 14.46
N GLN A 140 4.71 -11.97 13.58
CA GLN A 140 3.34 -12.12 13.02
C GLN A 140 3.18 -13.37 12.15
N PHE A 141 4.23 -13.78 11.42
CA PHE A 141 4.22 -15.06 10.68
C PHE A 141 4.27 -16.29 11.60
N ILE A 142 4.84 -16.17 12.80
CA ILE A 142 4.94 -17.25 13.79
C ILE A 142 3.64 -17.42 14.60
N THR A 143 2.90 -16.35 14.91
CA THR A 143 1.73 -16.44 15.80
C THR A 143 0.45 -16.97 15.15
N GLY A 144 0.39 -17.09 13.81
CA GLY A 144 -0.66 -17.86 13.12
C GLY A 144 -2.10 -17.43 13.46
N ILE A 145 -2.35 -16.14 13.69
CA ILE A 145 -3.70 -15.64 13.97
C ILE A 145 -4.52 -15.75 12.68
N LYS A 146 -5.30 -16.83 12.57
CA LYS A 146 -6.26 -17.04 11.47
C LYS A 146 -7.23 -15.87 11.38
N GLU A 147 -7.43 -15.36 10.16
CA GLU A 147 -8.45 -14.36 9.87
C GLU A 147 -9.84 -14.79 10.38
N PRO A 148 -10.59 -13.90 11.06
CA PRO A 148 -12.00 -14.14 11.34
C PRO A 148 -12.80 -14.19 10.03
N LYS A 149 -13.76 -15.11 9.92
CA LYS A 149 -14.60 -15.29 8.72
C LYS A 149 -15.29 -13.99 8.25
N SER A 150 -15.58 -13.07 9.17
CA SER A 150 -16.19 -11.76 8.86
C SER A 150 -15.32 -10.86 7.99
N THR A 151 -14.00 -11.00 8.06
CA THR A 151 -13.04 -10.20 7.27
C THR A 151 -13.03 -10.67 5.81
N ALA A 152 -13.11 -11.99 5.57
CA ALA A 152 -13.19 -12.56 4.23
C ALA A 152 -14.45 -12.10 3.46
N GLU A 153 -15.61 -12.05 4.13
CA GLU A 153 -16.88 -11.59 3.53
C GLU A 153 -16.89 -10.09 3.22
N ALA A 154 -16.15 -9.28 4.00
CA ALA A 154 -15.98 -7.86 3.73
C ALA A 154 -15.02 -7.61 2.56
N VAL A 155 -13.95 -8.40 2.43
CA VAL A 155 -13.07 -8.38 1.25
C VAL A 155 -13.83 -8.77 -0.02
N GLU A 156 -14.72 -9.78 0.04
CA GLU A 156 -15.56 -10.17 -1.10
C GLU A 156 -16.53 -9.06 -1.53
N ARG A 157 -16.99 -8.23 -0.60
CA ARG A 157 -17.81 -7.05 -0.91
C ARG A 157 -16.99 -5.96 -1.61
N VAL A 158 -15.75 -5.71 -1.17
CA VAL A 158 -14.86 -4.74 -1.81
C VAL A 158 -14.43 -5.21 -3.19
N SER A 159 -14.08 -6.50 -3.37
CA SER A 159 -13.73 -7.05 -4.68
C SER A 159 -14.89 -6.97 -5.68
N LYS A 160 -16.14 -7.23 -5.25
CA LYS A 160 -17.33 -7.05 -6.10
C LYS A 160 -17.55 -5.60 -6.53
N ILE A 161 -17.26 -4.62 -5.66
CA ILE A 161 -17.32 -3.19 -6.03
C ILE A 161 -16.23 -2.85 -7.06
N LEU A 162 -15.04 -3.43 -6.92
CA LEU A 162 -13.95 -3.26 -7.87
C LEU A 162 -14.34 -3.85 -9.24
N ASP A 163 -14.81 -5.09 -9.28
CA ASP A 163 -15.25 -5.73 -10.54
C ASP A 163 -16.41 -4.97 -11.22
N ALA A 164 -17.37 -4.45 -10.43
CA ALA A 164 -18.50 -3.69 -10.95
C ALA A 164 -18.10 -2.34 -11.58
N LYS A 165 -17.01 -1.72 -11.13
CA LYS A 165 -16.48 -0.48 -11.74
C LYS A 165 -15.61 -0.72 -12.98
N TYR A 166 -15.27 -1.98 -13.27
CA TYR A 166 -14.48 -2.39 -14.43
C TYR A 166 -15.27 -3.16 -15.49
N ALA A 167 -16.60 -3.25 -15.37
CA ALA A 167 -17.43 -3.70 -16.48
C ALA A 167 -17.22 -2.75 -17.68
N PRO A 168 -16.94 -3.26 -18.89
CA PRO A 168 -16.90 -2.41 -20.07
C PRO A 168 -18.27 -1.74 -20.23
N VAL A 169 -18.26 -0.41 -20.37
CA VAL A 169 -19.43 0.30 -20.88
C VAL A 169 -19.63 -0.20 -22.31
N LEU A 170 -20.70 -0.97 -22.54
CA LEU A 170 -21.15 -1.36 -23.88
C LEU A 170 -21.60 -0.12 -24.67
#